data_AF-A0A7Y4NJ77-F1
#
_entry.id   AF-A0A7Y4NJ77-F1
#
_cell.length_a   1.000
_cell.length_b   1.000
_cell.length_c   1.000
_cell.angle_alpha   90.00
_cell.angle_beta   90.00
_cell.angle_gamma   90.00
#
_symmetry.space_group_name_H-M   'P 1'
#
loop_
_entity.id
_entity.type
_entity.pdbx_description
1 polymer ?
#
loop_
_entity_poly.entity_id
_entity_poly.type
_entity_poly.pdbx_seq_one_letter_code
_entity_poly.pdbx_strand_id
1 'polypeptide(L)'
;VYAIAAFIVLGTLAIFGILPFEGTNAAPIFNNITSNGLLPNGLVGFITVMLSVNYAFSGVEMIGIAAGETDNPKKAVPQAIKSTIGLLVIFFVLTIVVLAALLPMSEAGVTEAPFVLVLDKIGFPYAADIMNFIILTAIL
;
A
#
# COMPACT_ATOMS: atom_id res chain seq x y z
N VAL A 1 7.74 7.64 0.62
CA VAL A 1 6.54 8.40 0.17
C VAL A 1 6.46 8.52 -1.34
N TYR A 2 7.45 9.11 -2.01
CA TYR A 2 7.41 9.32 -3.48
C TYR A 2 7.21 8.03 -4.29
N ALA A 3 7.87 6.93 -3.93
CA ALA A 3 7.67 5.64 -4.57
C ALA A 3 6.21 5.15 -4.50
N ILE A 4 5.59 5.29 -3.32
CA ILE A 4 4.18 4.92 -3.09
C ILE A 4 3.26 5.87 -3.87
N ALA A 5 3.57 7.16 -3.91
CA ALA A 5 2.80 8.13 -4.70
C ALA A 5 2.84 7.81 -6.20
N ALA A 6 4.02 7.50 -6.74
CA ALA A 6 4.18 7.07 -8.12
C ALA A 6 3.43 5.76 -8.38
N PHE A 7 3.54 4.79 -7.48
CA PHE A 7 2.79 3.53 -7.55
C PHE A 7 1.28 3.76 -7.61
N ILE A 8 0.73 4.61 -6.73
CA ILE A 8 -0.70 4.94 -6.73
C ILE A 8 -1.12 5.57 -8.06
N VAL A 9 -0.34 6.50 -8.60
CA VAL A 9 -0.64 7.12 -9.91
C VAL A 9 -0.64 6.07 -11.01
N LEU A 10 0.43 5.28 -11.14
CA LEU A 10 0.55 4.25 -12.17
C LEU A 10 -0.55 3.20 -12.05
N GLY A 11 -0.82 2.71 -10.84
CA GLY A 11 -1.87 1.74 -10.59
C GLY A 11 -3.27 2.30 -10.87
N THR A 12 -3.53 3.57 -10.53
CA THR A 12 -4.81 4.22 -10.87
C THR A 12 -4.98 4.34 -12.39
N LEU A 13 -3.92 4.67 -13.13
CA LEU A 13 -3.96 4.71 -14.59
C LEU A 13 -4.25 3.31 -15.18
N ALA A 14 -3.66 2.25 -14.61
CA ALA A 14 -3.94 0.87 -15.01
C ALA A 14 -5.39 0.45 -14.70
N ILE A 15 -5.94 0.87 -13.54
CA ILE A 15 -7.33 0.59 -13.15
C ILE A 15 -8.33 1.11 -14.17
N PHE A 16 -8.10 2.32 -14.69
CA PHE A 16 -8.95 2.95 -15.70
C PHE A 16 -8.61 2.52 -17.14
N GLY A 17 -7.68 1.59 -17.34
CA GLY A 17 -7.28 1.09 -18.65
C GLY A 17 -6.51 2.10 -19.51
N ILE A 18 -5.96 3.16 -18.90
CA ILE A 18 -5.09 4.13 -19.60
C ILE A 18 -3.72 3.50 -19.87
N LEU A 19 -3.24 2.66 -18.94
CA LEU A 19 -2.04 1.85 -19.10
C LEU A 19 -2.40 0.40 -19.42
N PRO A 20 -1.57 -0.31 -20.21
CA PRO A 20 -1.71 -1.74 -20.39
C PRO A 20 -1.52 -2.47 -19.05
N PHE A 21 -2.25 -3.57 -18.87
CA PHE A 21 -2.10 -4.43 -17.71
C PHE A 21 -2.24 -5.90 -18.15
N GLU A 22 -1.18 -6.68 -17.98
CA GLU A 22 -1.11 -8.06 -18.42
C GLU A 22 -2.19 -8.92 -17.75
N GLY A 23 -2.89 -9.72 -18.56
CA GLY A 23 -3.97 -10.59 -18.11
C GLY A 23 -5.38 -9.97 -18.17
N THR A 24 -5.54 -8.73 -18.63
CA THR A 24 -6.88 -8.14 -18.87
C THR A 24 -6.94 -7.38 -20.21
N ASN A 25 -7.95 -7.68 -21.03
CA ASN A 25 -8.20 -7.00 -22.32
C ASN A 25 -9.05 -5.71 -22.18
N ALA A 26 -9.51 -5.39 -20.97
CA ALA A 26 -10.39 -4.27 -20.64
C ALA A 26 -9.97 -3.64 -19.30
N ALA A 27 -10.46 -2.43 -18.98
CA ALA A 27 -10.18 -1.79 -17.70
C ALA A 27 -10.68 -2.68 -16.53
N PRO A 28 -9.81 -3.09 -15.57
CA PRO A 28 -10.21 -3.90 -14.42
C PRO A 28 -11.23 -3.18 -13.51
N ILE A 29 -11.15 -1.84 -13.48
CA ILE A 29 -11.98 -0.94 -12.64
C ILE A 29 -11.92 -1.41 -11.18
N PHE A 30 -13.03 -1.83 -10.59
CA PHE A 30 -13.13 -2.23 -9.18
C PHE A 30 -13.75 -3.62 -9.03
N ASN A 31 -13.86 -4.38 -10.12
CA ASN A 31 -14.53 -5.68 -10.12
C ASN A 31 -13.86 -6.68 -9.17
N ASN A 32 -12.54 -6.63 -9.05
CA ASN A 32 -11.77 -7.51 -8.16
C ASN A 32 -12.02 -7.24 -6.66
N ILE A 33 -12.44 -6.02 -6.28
CA ILE A 33 -12.68 -5.68 -4.87
C ILE A 33 -13.88 -6.44 -4.31
N THR A 34 -14.92 -6.61 -5.13
CA THR A 34 -16.20 -7.20 -4.67
C THR A 34 -16.45 -8.60 -5.22
N SER A 35 -15.60 -9.11 -6.12
CA SER A 35 -15.83 -10.38 -6.83
C SER A 35 -15.97 -11.60 -5.90
N ASN A 36 -15.31 -11.58 -4.74
CA ASN A 36 -15.37 -12.66 -3.74
C ASN A 36 -16.19 -12.27 -2.50
N GLY A 37 -16.96 -11.19 -2.57
CA GLY A 37 -17.60 -10.57 -1.41
C GLY A 37 -16.63 -9.72 -0.58
N LEU A 38 -17.16 -8.96 0.39
CA LEU A 38 -16.35 -8.02 1.20
C LEU A 38 -15.47 -8.70 2.26
N LEU A 39 -15.88 -9.88 2.74
CA LEU A 39 -15.17 -10.65 3.78
C LEU A 39 -15.11 -12.13 3.40
N PRO A 40 -14.34 -12.51 2.36
CA PRO A 40 -14.26 -13.90 1.88
C PRO A 40 -13.70 -14.86 2.94
N ASN A 41 -12.80 -14.38 3.81
CA ASN A 41 -12.25 -15.14 4.94
C ASN A 41 -13.03 -14.96 6.26
N GLY A 42 -14.22 -14.33 6.19
CA GLY A 42 -15.06 -14.04 7.36
C GLY A 42 -14.42 -13.10 8.38
N LEU A 43 -15.05 -13.03 9.56
CA LEU A 43 -14.59 -12.16 10.66
C LEU A 43 -13.25 -12.60 11.26
N VAL A 44 -12.95 -13.90 11.24
CA VAL A 44 -11.68 -14.41 11.75
C VAL A 44 -10.51 -13.88 10.92
N GLY A 45 -10.61 -13.94 9.58
CA GLY A 45 -9.59 -13.38 8.70
C GLY A 45 -9.41 -11.87 8.88
N PHE A 46 -10.51 -11.14 9.09
CA PHE A 46 -10.45 -9.71 9.41
C PHE A 46 -9.67 -9.42 10.69
N ILE A 47 -9.94 -10.14 11.78
CA ILE A 47 -9.24 -9.98 13.06
C ILE A 47 -7.76 -10.32 12.90
N THR A 48 -7.41 -11.40 12.18
CA THR A 48 -6.02 -11.76 11.92
C THR A 48 -5.25 -10.65 11.20
N VAL A 49 -5.84 -10.05 10.16
CA VAL A 49 -5.22 -8.93 9.44
C VAL A 49 -5.06 -7.71 10.36
N MET A 50 -6.04 -7.41 11.22
CA MET A 50 -5.91 -6.32 12.20
C MET A 50 -4.73 -6.52 13.15
N LEU A 51 -4.44 -7.74 13.58
CA LEU A 51 -3.27 -8.06 14.39
C LEU A 51 -1.96 -7.84 13.62
N SER A 52 -1.88 -8.30 12.37
CA SER A 52 -0.70 -8.07 11.52
C SER A 52 -0.47 -6.58 11.25
N VAL A 53 -1.54 -5.83 11.01
CA VAL A 53 -1.50 -4.38 10.82
C VAL A 53 -1.02 -3.68 12.09
N ASN A 54 -1.51 -4.08 13.26
CA ASN A 54 -1.05 -3.53 14.54
C ASN A 54 0.47 -3.70 14.72
N TYR A 55 0.99 -4.89 14.41
CA TYR A 55 2.43 -5.15 14.47
C TYR A 55 3.22 -4.28 13.48
N ALA A 56 2.74 -4.13 12.23
CA ALA A 56 3.39 -3.32 11.22
C ALA A 56 3.48 -1.82 11.59
N PHE A 57 2.59 -1.33 12.46
CA PHE A 57 2.57 0.06 12.93
C PHE A 57 3.25 0.29 14.29
N SER A 58 3.91 -0.70 14.87
CA SER A 58 4.62 -0.57 16.16
C SER A 58 5.66 0.57 16.19
N GLY A 59 6.20 0.98 15.03
CA GLY A 59 7.19 2.07 14.93
C GLY A 59 6.68 3.49 15.23
N VAL A 60 5.38 3.71 15.41
CA VAL A 60 4.83 5.05 15.70
C VAL A 60 5.27 5.60 17.07
N GLU A 61 5.75 4.72 17.95
CA GLU A 61 6.27 5.08 19.28
C GLU A 61 7.51 5.99 19.20
N MET A 62 8.24 5.96 18.08
CA MET A 62 9.41 6.83 17.84
C MET A 62 9.08 8.33 17.95
N ILE A 63 7.85 8.73 17.62
CA ILE A 63 7.39 10.12 17.78
C ILE A 63 7.42 10.53 19.25
N GLY A 64 7.07 9.62 20.16
CA GLY A 64 7.10 9.84 21.61
C GLY A 64 8.51 9.95 22.16
N ILE A 65 9.46 9.21 21.59
CA ILE A 65 10.88 9.31 21.98
C ILE A 65 11.46 10.65 21.50
N ALA A 66 11.26 10.99 20.23
CA ALA A 66 11.72 12.25 19.64
C ALA A 66 11.09 13.50 20.30
N ALA A 67 9.92 13.35 20.93
CA ALA A 67 9.31 14.42 21.72
C ALA A 67 10.22 14.92 22.84
N GLY A 68 11.03 14.04 23.45
CA GLY A 68 11.97 14.39 24.52
C GLY A 68 13.16 15.23 24.04
N GLU A 69 13.48 15.17 22.76
CA GLU A 69 14.59 15.90 22.12
C GLU A 69 14.13 17.17 21.39
N THR A 70 12.82 17.46 21.41
CA THR A 70 12.24 18.59 20.67
C THR A 70 12.09 19.83 21.56
N ASP A 71 12.51 21.00 21.07
CA ASP A 71 12.46 22.27 21.82
C ASP A 71 11.03 22.72 22.22
N ASN A 72 10.00 22.34 21.45
CA ASN A 72 8.60 22.70 21.72
C ASN A 72 7.64 21.52 21.52
N PRO A 73 7.65 20.53 22.42
CA PRO A 73 6.92 19.28 22.23
C PRO A 73 5.41 19.49 22.27
N LYS A 74 4.92 20.48 23.04
CA LYS A 74 3.48 20.80 23.16
C LYS A 74 2.82 21.18 21.82
N LYS A 75 3.59 21.73 20.88
CA LYS A 75 3.10 22.07 19.52
C LYS A 75 3.58 21.07 18.47
N ALA A 76 4.87 20.71 18.51
CA ALA A 76 5.48 19.87 17.49
C ALA A 76 4.91 18.44 17.50
N VAL A 77 4.71 17.84 18.68
CA VAL A 77 4.25 16.45 18.78
C VAL A 77 2.82 16.27 18.24
N PRO A 78 1.82 17.08 18.66
CA PRO A 78 0.47 16.94 18.08
C PRO A 78 0.43 17.18 16.57
N GLN A 79 1.24 18.12 16.05
CA GLN A 79 1.32 18.41 14.62
C GLN A 79 1.95 17.24 13.85
N ALA A 80 3.06 16.70 14.36
CA ALA A 80 3.73 15.54 13.78
C ALA A 80 2.81 14.32 13.76
N ILE A 81 2.12 14.01 14.88
CA ILE A 81 1.16 12.91 14.95
C ILE A 81 0.07 13.06 13.89
N LYS A 82 -0.60 14.21 13.83
CA LYS A 82 -1.70 14.43 12.87
C LYS A 82 -1.23 14.34 11.43
N SER A 83 -0.06 14.92 11.13
CA SER A 83 0.52 14.87 9.79
C SER A 83 0.90 13.45 9.40
N THR A 84 1.57 12.71 10.30
CA THR A 84 2.01 11.34 10.05
C THR A 84 0.83 10.40 9.90
N ILE A 85 -0.15 10.44 10.81
CA ILE A 85 -1.36 9.62 10.70
C ILE A 85 -2.13 9.94 9.42
N GLY A 86 -2.35 11.23 9.11
CA GLY A 86 -3.05 11.62 7.90
C GLY A 86 -2.38 11.08 6.63
N LEU A 87 -1.06 11.25 6.54
CA LEU A 87 -0.24 10.76 5.44
C LEU A 87 -0.32 9.24 5.30
N LEU A 88 -0.10 8.52 6.41
CA LEU A 88 -0.11 7.05 6.42
C LEU A 88 -1.48 6.51 6.04
N VAL A 89 -2.57 7.04 6.59
CA VAL A 89 -3.93 6.59 6.27
C VAL A 89 -4.23 6.80 4.78
N ILE A 90 -3.92 7.98 4.24
CA ILE A 90 -4.19 8.27 2.82
C ILE A 90 -3.41 7.33 1.91
N PHE A 91 -2.08 7.26 2.07
CA PHE A 91 -1.25 6.44 1.20
C PHE A 91 -1.52 4.95 1.36
N PHE A 92 -1.76 4.48 2.58
CA PHE A 92 -2.06 3.07 2.86
C PHE A 92 -3.39 2.66 2.24
N VAL A 93 -4.47 3.41 2.50
CA VAL A 93 -5.80 3.08 1.98
C VAL A 93 -5.80 3.13 0.45
N LEU A 94 -5.23 4.17 -0.16
CA LEU A 94 -5.16 4.28 -1.62
C LEU A 94 -4.37 3.12 -2.24
N THR A 95 -3.25 2.74 -1.63
CA THR A 95 -2.46 1.60 -2.08
C THR A 95 -3.24 0.29 -2.02
N ILE A 96 -3.92 0.02 -0.90
CA ILE A 96 -4.74 -1.19 -0.74
C ILE A 96 -5.88 -1.22 -1.75
N VAL A 97 -6.53 -0.08 -2.01
CA VAL A 97 -7.56 0.05 -3.04
C VAL A 97 -6.99 -0.28 -4.42
N VAL A 98 -5.81 0.26 -4.76
CA VAL A 98 -5.16 -0.01 -6.03
C VAL A 98 -4.81 -1.49 -6.19
N LEU A 99 -4.21 -2.09 -5.18
CA LEU A 99 -3.87 -3.51 -5.18
C LEU A 99 -5.12 -4.40 -5.32
N ALA A 100 -6.16 -4.14 -4.53
CA ALA A 100 -7.40 -4.92 -4.55
C ALA A 100 -8.20 -4.73 -5.85
N ALA A 101 -8.05 -3.59 -6.53
CA ALA A 101 -8.66 -3.32 -7.82
C ALA A 101 -7.97 -4.09 -8.96
N LEU A 102 -6.64 -4.14 -8.94
CA LEU A 102 -5.84 -4.71 -10.03
C LEU A 102 -5.57 -6.20 -9.88
N LEU A 103 -5.30 -6.68 -8.66
CA LEU A 103 -4.92 -8.06 -8.40
C LEU A 103 -6.13 -8.87 -7.93
N PRO A 104 -6.51 -9.93 -8.66
CA PRO A 104 -7.45 -10.92 -8.15
C PRO A 104 -6.92 -11.55 -6.86
N MET A 105 -7.84 -11.95 -5.96
CA MET A 105 -7.48 -12.51 -4.66
C MET A 105 -6.57 -13.76 -4.75
N SER A 106 -6.67 -14.53 -5.84
CA SER A 106 -5.82 -15.70 -6.09
C SER A 106 -4.35 -15.34 -6.37
N GLU A 107 -4.08 -14.12 -6.82
CA GLU A 107 -2.74 -13.60 -7.14
C GLU A 107 -2.20 -12.67 -6.03
N ALA A 108 -3.05 -12.27 -5.09
CA ALA A 108 -2.65 -11.45 -3.96
C ALA A 108 -1.80 -12.26 -2.98
N GLY A 109 -0.50 -11.98 -2.91
CA GLY A 109 0.41 -12.56 -1.91
C GLY A 109 1.08 -13.88 -2.32
N VAL A 110 1.06 -14.24 -3.61
CA VAL A 110 1.84 -15.38 -4.13
C VAL A 110 3.23 -14.92 -4.58
N THR A 111 4.27 -15.58 -4.05
CA THR A 111 5.71 -15.59 -4.44
C THR A 111 6.46 -14.25 -4.50
N GLU A 112 5.83 -13.14 -4.87
CA GLU A 112 6.44 -11.83 -5.07
C GLU A 112 5.71 -10.73 -4.28
N ALA A 113 6.40 -9.61 -4.04
CA ALA A 113 5.79 -8.46 -3.39
C ALA A 113 4.69 -7.87 -4.30
N PRO A 114 3.46 -7.61 -3.79
CA PRO A 114 2.33 -7.15 -4.61
C PRO A 114 2.60 -5.88 -5.42
N PHE A 115 3.43 -4.98 -4.90
CA PHE A 115 3.85 -3.76 -5.61
C PHE A 115 4.70 -4.06 -6.84
N VAL A 116 5.60 -5.04 -6.72
CA VAL A 116 6.50 -5.49 -7.78
C VAL A 116 5.66 -6.17 -8.86
N LEU A 117 4.77 -7.08 -8.46
CA LEU A 117 3.86 -7.79 -9.36
C LEU A 117 2.99 -6.84 -10.19
N VAL A 118 2.39 -5.81 -9.57
CA VAL A 118 1.59 -4.82 -10.32
C VAL A 118 2.42 -4.06 -11.33
N LEU A 119 3.64 -3.63 -10.97
CA LEU A 119 4.51 -2.88 -11.88
C LEU A 119 5.03 -3.75 -13.03
N ASP A 120 5.30 -5.02 -12.76
CA ASP A 120 5.69 -6.00 -13.78
C ASP A 120 4.55 -6.21 -14.79
N LYS A 121 3.32 -6.41 -14.30
CA LYS A 121 2.12 -6.53 -15.14
C LYS A 121 1.78 -5.28 -15.95
N ILE A 122 2.17 -4.08 -15.49
CA ILE A 122 2.02 -2.84 -16.29
C ILE A 122 3.01 -2.83 -17.48
N GLY A 123 4.11 -3.60 -17.39
CA GLY A 123 5.08 -3.77 -18.47
C GLY A 123 6.09 -2.64 -18.60
N PHE A 124 6.25 -1.80 -17.58
CA PHE A 124 7.32 -0.78 -17.59
C PHE A 124 8.68 -1.44 -17.28
N PRO A 125 9.67 -1.34 -18.19
CA PRO A 125 10.97 -1.96 -17.97
C PRO A 125 11.63 -1.39 -16.71
N TYR A 126 12.22 -2.26 -15.90
CA TYR A 126 12.92 -1.96 -14.64
C TYR A 126 12.06 -1.39 -13.50
N ALA A 127 10.76 -1.15 -13.70
CA ALA A 127 9.91 -0.57 -12.65
C ALA A 127 9.77 -1.52 -11.45
N ALA A 128 9.59 -2.82 -11.73
CA ALA A 128 9.58 -3.89 -10.74
C ALA A 128 10.89 -3.96 -9.95
N ASP A 129 12.03 -3.93 -10.65
CA ASP A 129 13.38 -3.98 -10.04
C ASP A 129 13.64 -2.77 -9.13
N ILE A 130 13.29 -1.57 -9.59
CA ILE A 130 13.43 -0.33 -8.81
C ILE A 130 12.56 -0.40 -7.56
N MET A 131 11.31 -0.86 -7.68
CA MET A 131 10.43 -1.02 -6.52
C MET A 131 10.99 -2.05 -5.53
N ASN A 132 11.52 -3.17 -6.02
CA ASN A 132 12.14 -4.17 -5.17
C ASN A 132 13.36 -3.60 -4.43
N PHE A 133 14.21 -2.84 -5.13
CA PHE A 133 15.32 -2.12 -4.51
C PHE A 133 14.84 -1.15 -3.41
N ILE A 134 13.79 -0.36 -3.68
CA ILE A 134 13.21 0.55 -2.70
C ILE A 134 12.71 -0.21 -1.47
N ILE A 135 12.00 -1.33 -1.66
CA ILE A 135 11.49 -2.16 -0.56
C ILE A 135 12.65 -2.68 0.30
N LEU A 136 13.70 -3.23 -0.33
CA LEU A 136 14.87 -3.72 0.39
C LEU A 136 15.55 -2.61 1.19
N THR A 137 15.72 -1.41 0.61
CA THR A 137 16.29 -0.25 1.32
C THR A 137 15.39 0.30 2.41
N ALA A 138 14.08 0.07 2.36
CA ALA A 138 13.14 0.54 3.38
C ALA A 138 13.07 -0.40 4.58
N ILE A 139 13.43 -1.67 4.41
CA ILE A 139 13.46 -2.68 5.47
C ILE A 139 14.80 -2.68 6.23
N LEU A 140 15.90 -2.32 5.55
CA LEU A 140 17.25 -2.17 6.13
C LEU A 140 17.40 -0.89 6.95
#